data_AF-A0A0X3RVZ8-F1
#
_entry.id   AF-A0A0X3RVZ8-F1
#
_cell.length_a   1.000
_cell.length_b   1.000
_cell.length_c   1.000
_cell.angle_alpha   90.00
_cell.angle_beta   90.00
_cell.angle_gamma   90.00
#
_symmetry.space_group_name_H-M   'P 1'
#
loop_
_entity.id
_entity.type
_entity.pdbx_description
1 polymer ?
#
loop_
_entity_poly.entity_id
_entity_poly.type
_entity_poly.pdbx_seq_one_letter_code
_entity_poly.pdbx_strand_id
1 'polypeptide(L)'
;MARPGRRYCGPAHRQAAWRARRRWQSGAQARAAMAAAGADLLLQVQLAAERAGQDDPAGCCSAAVARVPELSEQLVLLAVAADRRAGASWAEIGAHLGLSAEAARGRFARRARPSPWVRQRGERGAPA
;
A
#
# COMPACT_ATOMS: atom_id res chain seq x y z
N MET A 1 -52.10 -10.71 -7.96
CA MET A 1 -50.86 -9.91 -7.81
C MET A 1 -49.68 -10.87 -7.67
N ALA A 2 -48.89 -11.07 -8.74
CA ALA A 2 -47.74 -11.95 -8.73
C ALA A 2 -46.49 -11.19 -8.24
N ARG A 3 -45.82 -11.70 -7.20
CA ARG A 3 -44.54 -11.15 -6.71
C ARG A 3 -43.45 -11.41 -7.75
N PRO A 4 -42.61 -10.42 -8.11
CA PRO A 4 -41.51 -10.63 -9.04
C PRO A 4 -40.50 -11.62 -8.42
N GLY A 5 -40.37 -12.79 -9.05
CA GLY A 5 -39.43 -13.83 -8.63
C GLY A 5 -38.01 -13.29 -8.63
N ARG A 6 -37.30 -13.43 -7.49
CA ARG A 6 -35.88 -13.10 -7.40
C ARG A 6 -35.12 -13.95 -8.43
N ARG A 7 -34.64 -13.31 -9.50
CA ARG A 7 -33.73 -13.96 -10.45
C ARG A 7 -32.41 -14.21 -9.72
N TYR A 8 -32.19 -15.44 -9.29
CA TYR A 8 -30.87 -15.85 -8.83
C TYR A 8 -29.90 -15.64 -9.98
N CYS A 9 -28.85 -14.87 -9.75
CA CYS A 9 -27.82 -14.69 -10.76
C CYS A 9 -27.21 -16.06 -11.09
N GLY A 10 -27.14 -16.39 -12.38
CA GLY A 10 -26.66 -17.69 -12.85
C GLY A 10 -25.20 -17.99 -12.42
N PRO A 11 -24.75 -19.24 -12.60
CA PRO A 11 -23.39 -19.66 -12.25
C PRO A 11 -22.28 -18.73 -12.76
N ALA A 12 -22.42 -18.19 -13.98
CA ALA A 12 -21.48 -17.24 -14.56
C ALA A 12 -21.33 -15.94 -13.75
N HIS A 13 -22.44 -15.38 -13.25
CA HIS A 13 -22.41 -14.19 -12.40
C HIS A 13 -21.75 -14.49 -11.04
N ARG A 14 -22.03 -15.66 -10.46
CA ARG A 14 -21.36 -16.08 -9.21
C ARG A 14 -19.86 -16.23 -9.39
N GLN A 15 -19.41 -16.80 -10.52
CA GLN A 15 -17.99 -16.92 -10.85
C GLN A 15 -17.35 -15.54 -11.06
N ALA A 16 -18.01 -14.62 -11.78
CA ALA A 16 -17.52 -13.25 -11.97
C ALA A 16 -17.38 -12.52 -10.62
N ALA A 17 -18.40 -12.61 -9.76
CA ALA A 17 -18.37 -12.02 -8.42
C ALA A 17 -17.27 -12.63 -7.53
N TRP A 18 -17.05 -13.95 -7.61
CA TRP A 18 -15.95 -14.61 -6.89
C TRP A 18 -14.58 -14.14 -7.39
N ARG A 19 -14.38 -14.03 -8.71
CA ARG A 19 -13.11 -13.53 -9.29
C ARG A 19 -12.85 -12.09 -8.86
N ALA A 20 -13.88 -11.24 -8.84
CA ALA A 20 -13.77 -9.87 -8.34
C ALA A 20 -13.37 -9.82 -6.85
N ARG A 21 -14.02 -10.61 -6.00
CA ARG A 21 -13.64 -10.72 -4.57
C ARG A 21 -12.22 -11.22 -4.39
N ARG A 22 -11.80 -12.22 -5.17
CA ARG A 22 -10.45 -12.78 -5.10
C ARG A 22 -9.39 -11.76 -5.52
N ARG A 23 -9.65 -10.95 -6.55
CA ARG A 23 -8.78 -9.81 -6.95
C ARG A 23 -8.72 -8.72 -5.86
N TRP A 24 -9.83 -8.44 -5.20
CA TRP A 24 -9.83 -7.48 -4.09
C TRP A 24 -9.06 -7.99 -2.86
N GLN A 25 -9.16 -9.30 -2.57
CA GLN A 25 -8.43 -9.98 -1.51
C GLN A 25 -6.93 -10.09 -1.80
N SER A 26 -6.50 -10.25 -3.06
CA SER A 26 -5.06 -10.32 -3.39
C SER A 26 -4.30 -9.04 -3.03
N GLY A 27 -4.98 -7.88 -2.97
CA GLY A 27 -4.42 -6.62 -2.51
C GLY A 27 -4.53 -6.35 -1.00
N ALA A 28 -5.19 -7.21 -0.21
CA ALA A 28 -5.50 -6.92 1.19
C ALA A 28 -4.24 -6.73 2.06
N GLN A 29 -3.23 -7.59 1.89
CA GLN A 29 -1.95 -7.46 2.60
C GLN A 29 -1.23 -6.15 2.27
N ALA A 30 -1.23 -5.74 0.99
CA ALA A 30 -0.57 -4.51 0.56
C ALA A 30 -1.28 -3.27 1.11
N ARG A 31 -2.63 -3.27 1.17
CA ARG A 31 -3.41 -2.21 1.81
C ARG A 31 -3.16 -2.14 3.32
N ALA A 32 -3.10 -3.28 3.99
CA ALA A 32 -2.76 -3.33 5.42
C ALA A 32 -1.34 -2.80 5.68
N ALA A 33 -0.37 -3.19 4.85
CA ALA A 33 1.00 -2.68 4.92
C ALA A 33 1.06 -1.17 4.66
N MET A 34 0.30 -0.66 3.68
CA MET A 34 0.19 0.78 3.40
C MET A 34 -0.40 1.54 4.60
N ALA A 35 -1.45 1.00 5.23
CA ALA A 35 -2.03 1.61 6.44
C ALA A 35 -1.02 1.65 7.60
N ALA A 36 -0.27 0.56 7.81
CA ALA A 36 0.78 0.51 8.82
C ALA A 36 1.91 1.52 8.54
N ALA A 37 2.42 1.55 7.30
CA ALA A 37 3.44 2.53 6.91
C ALA A 37 2.95 3.99 7.02
N GLY A 38 1.63 4.21 6.87
CA GLY A 38 1.02 5.52 7.03
C GLY A 38 0.99 5.96 8.49
N ALA A 39 0.62 5.04 9.39
CA ALA A 39 0.70 5.25 10.82
C ALA A 39 2.16 5.52 11.27
N ASP A 40 3.12 4.75 10.74
CA ASP A 40 4.55 4.95 11.03
C ASP A 40 5.02 6.33 10.56
N LEU A 41 4.66 6.77 9.36
CA LEU A 41 5.02 8.10 8.86
C LEU A 41 4.42 9.20 9.76
N LEU A 42 3.14 9.11 10.12
CA LEU A 42 2.49 10.09 10.98
C LEU A 42 3.19 10.17 12.35
N LEU A 43 3.50 9.02 12.95
CA LEU A 43 4.22 8.96 14.22
C LEU A 43 5.61 9.60 14.11
N GLN A 44 6.36 9.30 13.03
CA GLN A 44 7.68 9.90 12.84
C GLN A 44 7.61 11.42 12.66
N VAL A 45 6.62 11.94 11.94
CA VAL A 45 6.40 13.39 11.78
C VAL A 45 6.03 14.04 13.10
N GLN A 46 5.19 13.41 13.92
CA GLN A 46 4.84 13.91 15.26
C GLN A 46 6.06 13.96 16.18
N LEU A 47 6.82 12.87 16.26
CA LEU A 47 8.06 12.83 17.05
C LEU A 47 9.11 13.86 16.56
N ALA A 48 9.16 14.09 15.25
CA ALA A 48 10.01 15.10 14.65
C ALA A 48 9.62 16.52 15.09
N ALA A 49 8.32 16.83 15.09
CA ALA A 49 7.79 18.11 15.53
C ALA A 49 7.98 18.33 17.04
N GLU A 50 7.78 17.29 17.86
CA GLU A 50 7.99 17.35 19.32
C GLU A 50 9.45 17.64 19.67
N ARG A 51 10.41 16.94 19.04
CA ARG A 51 11.85 17.17 19.26
C ARG A 51 12.29 18.57 18.86
N ALA A 52 11.76 19.08 17.75
CA ALA A 52 12.02 20.45 17.31
C ALA A 52 11.52 21.51 18.30
N GLY A 53 10.53 21.18 19.14
CA GLY A 53 10.01 22.07 20.20
C GLY A 53 10.72 21.95 21.55
N GLN A 54 11.56 20.93 21.75
CA GLN A 54 12.21 20.64 23.04
C GLN A 54 13.69 21.05 23.09
N ASP A 55 14.41 20.98 21.97
CA ASP A 55 15.83 21.30 21.87
C ASP A 55 16.07 22.27 20.70
N ASP A 56 16.50 23.52 20.98
CA ASP A 56 17.04 24.42 19.94
C ASP A 56 18.57 24.48 19.97
N PRO A 57 19.22 23.51 19.33
CA PRO A 57 20.36 23.78 18.49
C PRO A 57 19.95 23.82 17.01
N ALA A 58 20.54 24.75 16.26
CA ALA A 58 20.36 24.88 14.83
C ALA A 58 20.49 23.51 14.11
N GLY A 59 19.50 23.17 13.28
CA GLY A 59 19.49 21.94 12.48
C GLY A 59 18.59 20.81 12.99
N CYS A 60 18.03 20.91 14.21
CA CYS A 60 17.06 19.92 14.73
C CYS A 60 15.88 19.70 13.78
N CYS A 61 15.24 20.77 13.30
CA CYS A 61 14.11 20.67 12.38
C CYS A 61 14.47 19.92 11.09
N SER A 62 15.63 20.21 10.50
CA SER A 62 16.10 19.58 9.27
C SER A 62 16.40 18.09 9.46
N ALA A 63 17.03 17.72 10.58
CA ALA A 63 17.28 16.33 10.93
C ALA A 63 15.97 15.56 11.17
N ALA A 64 14.98 16.22 11.76
CA ALA A 64 13.69 15.65 12.08
C ALA A 64 12.90 15.27 10.81
N VAL A 65 12.94 16.10 9.76
CA VAL A 65 12.22 15.85 8.50
C VAL A 65 12.99 14.97 7.50
N ALA A 66 14.29 14.71 7.72
CA ALA A 66 15.14 13.99 6.78
C ALA A 66 14.64 12.58 6.43
N ARG A 67 13.89 11.93 7.33
CA ARG A 67 13.30 10.59 7.12
C ARG A 67 11.98 10.59 6.36
N VAL A 68 11.30 11.73 6.27
CA VAL A 68 9.96 11.83 5.64
C VAL A 68 9.97 11.41 4.16
N PRO A 69 10.96 11.80 3.32
CA PRO A 69 10.99 11.39 1.92
C PRO A 69 11.04 9.86 1.74
N GLU A 70 11.88 9.15 2.50
CA GLU A 70 12.01 7.69 2.42
C GLU A 70 10.70 6.98 2.81
N LEU A 71 10.10 7.39 3.92
CA LEU A 71 8.82 6.85 4.41
C LEU A 71 7.68 7.11 3.42
N SER A 72 7.65 8.31 2.84
CA SER A 72 6.66 8.69 1.81
C SER A 72 6.84 7.85 0.53
N GLU A 73 8.08 7.57 0.12
CA GLU A 73 8.35 6.71 -1.03
C GLU A 73 7.90 5.27 -0.76
N GLN A 74 8.18 4.73 0.43
CA GLN A 74 7.75 3.39 0.82
C GLN A 74 6.22 3.27 0.82
N LEU A 75 5.52 4.28 1.31
CA LEU A 75 4.07 4.37 1.24
C LEU A 75 3.53 4.31 -0.19
N VAL A 76 4.09 5.12 -1.09
CA VAL A 76 3.71 5.12 -2.51
C VAL A 76 3.95 3.75 -3.14
N LEU A 77 5.08 3.10 -2.83
CA LEU A 77 5.37 1.75 -3.33
C LEU A 77 4.35 0.71 -2.87
N LEU A 78 3.91 0.78 -1.60
CA LEU A 78 2.89 -0.12 -1.06
C LEU A 78 1.52 0.11 -1.68
N ALA A 79 1.14 1.38 -1.91
CA ALA A 79 -0.09 1.75 -2.61
C ALA A 79 -0.09 1.20 -4.05
N VAL A 80 0.97 1.45 -4.81
CA VAL A 80 1.11 0.93 -6.19
C VAL A 80 1.08 -0.60 -6.22
N ALA A 81 1.72 -1.26 -5.27
CA ALA A 81 1.67 -2.72 -5.16
C ALA A 81 0.25 -3.23 -4.87
N ALA A 82 -0.53 -2.53 -4.03
CA ALA A 82 -1.92 -2.85 -3.76
C ALA A 82 -2.79 -2.73 -5.02
N ASP A 83 -2.65 -1.63 -5.76
CA ASP A 83 -3.41 -1.36 -6.99
C ASP A 83 -3.08 -2.37 -8.08
N ARG A 84 -1.80 -2.70 -8.27
CA ARG A 84 -1.37 -3.74 -9.21
C ARG A 84 -1.94 -5.11 -8.86
N ARG A 85 -2.05 -5.46 -7.58
CA ARG A 85 -2.67 -6.73 -7.12
C ARG A 85 -4.19 -6.72 -7.22
N ALA A 86 -4.83 -5.55 -7.18
CA ALA A 86 -6.26 -5.37 -7.43
C ALA A 86 -6.60 -5.42 -8.92
N GLY A 87 -5.60 -5.22 -9.79
CA GLY A 87 -5.71 -5.32 -11.24
C GLY A 87 -5.63 -3.99 -11.98
N ALA A 88 -5.37 -2.87 -11.28
CA ALA A 88 -5.23 -1.55 -11.90
C ALA A 88 -4.05 -1.54 -12.89
N SER A 89 -4.27 -1.04 -14.09
CA SER A 89 -3.28 -0.84 -15.14
C SER A 89 -2.27 0.26 -14.78
N TRP A 90 -1.13 0.29 -15.47
CA TRP A 90 -0.14 1.37 -15.30
C TRP A 90 -0.68 2.74 -15.73
N ALA A 91 -1.65 2.77 -16.66
CA ALA A 91 -2.33 4.00 -17.06
C ALA A 91 -3.21 4.56 -15.93
N GLU A 92 -4.01 3.71 -15.29
CA GLU A 92 -4.84 4.11 -14.13
C GLU A 92 -3.97 4.59 -12.97
N ILE A 93 -2.92 3.83 -12.63
CA ILE A 93 -1.97 4.21 -11.57
C ILE A 93 -1.25 5.52 -11.91
N GLY A 94 -0.78 5.67 -13.15
CA GLY A 94 -0.13 6.89 -13.60
C GLY A 94 -1.06 8.10 -13.48
N ALA A 95 -2.30 7.99 -13.93
CA ALA A 95 -3.30 9.06 -13.83
C ALA A 95 -3.53 9.52 -12.39
N HIS A 96 -3.61 8.59 -11.42
CA HIS A 96 -3.75 8.95 -10.01
C HIS A 96 -2.51 9.61 -9.40
N LEU A 97 -1.33 9.34 -9.94
CA LEU A 97 -0.05 9.91 -9.47
C LEU A 97 0.41 11.13 -10.28
N GLY A 98 -0.36 11.58 -11.28
CA GLY A 98 0.04 12.65 -12.20
C GLY A 98 1.21 12.27 -13.13
N LEU A 99 1.35 10.98 -13.45
CA LEU A 99 2.41 10.42 -14.30
C LEU A 99 1.84 9.80 -15.57
N SER A 100 2.63 9.71 -16.63
CA SER A 100 2.30 8.86 -17.78
C SER A 100 2.36 7.37 -17.41
N ALA A 101 1.73 6.52 -18.21
CA ALA A 101 1.75 5.07 -18.03
C ALA A 101 3.19 4.52 -18.07
N GLU A 102 4.01 4.98 -19.03
CA GLU A 102 5.41 4.62 -19.17
C GLU A 102 6.24 5.09 -17.98
N ALA A 103 6.02 6.33 -17.50
CA ALA A 103 6.73 6.87 -16.34
C ALA A 103 6.41 6.08 -15.07
N ALA A 104 5.14 5.77 -14.83
CA ALA A 104 4.71 4.94 -13.71
C ALA A 104 5.32 3.53 -13.80
N ARG A 105 5.28 2.89 -14.99
CA ARG A 105 5.88 1.58 -15.21
C ARG A 105 7.39 1.61 -14.98
N GLY A 106 8.11 2.58 -15.55
CA GLY A 106 9.56 2.71 -15.42
C GLY A 106 10.00 2.90 -13.97
N ARG A 107 9.25 3.69 -13.21
CA ARG A 107 9.53 3.99 -11.80
C ARG A 107 9.20 2.81 -10.87
N PHE A 108 8.06 2.14 -11.07
CA PHE A 108 7.51 1.24 -10.05
C PHE A 108 7.46 -0.23 -10.43
N ALA A 109 7.58 -0.61 -11.71
CA ALA A 109 7.38 -2.01 -12.12
C ALA A 109 8.36 -3.01 -11.49
N ARG A 110 9.61 -2.59 -11.21
CA ARG A 110 10.59 -3.47 -10.53
C ARG A 110 10.34 -3.61 -9.03
N ARG A 111 9.82 -2.55 -8.39
CA ARG A 111 9.65 -2.46 -6.93
C ARG A 111 8.28 -2.96 -6.45
N ALA A 112 7.28 -2.99 -7.33
CA ALA A 112 5.94 -3.51 -7.05
C ALA A 112 5.82 -5.04 -7.18
N ARG A 113 6.89 -5.74 -7.60
CA ARG A 113 6.88 -7.22 -7.63
C ARG A 113 6.93 -7.74 -6.18
N PRO A 114 6.04 -8.67 -5.78
CA PRO A 114 6.18 -9.35 -4.51
C PRO A 114 7.55 -10.05 -4.49
N SER A 115 8.41 -9.73 -3.53
CA SER A 115 9.56 -10.58 -3.25
C SER A 115 9.02 -11.93 -2.79
N PRO A 116 9.43 -13.07 -3.39
CA PRO A 116 8.98 -14.39 -2.97
C PRO A 116 9.49 -14.78 -1.56
N TRP A 117 10.32 -13.95 -0.92
CA TRP A 117 11.07 -14.30 0.30
C TRP A 117 10.57 -13.68 1.61
N VAL A 118 9.46 -12.93 1.63
CA VAL A 118 8.91 -12.41 2.90
C VAL A 118 8.05 -13.47 3.59
N ARG A 119 8.71 -14.53 4.04
CA ARG A 119 8.20 -15.54 4.97
C ARG A 119 9.37 -16.10 5.79
N GLN A 120 10.02 -15.27 6.61
CA GLN A 120 10.89 -15.69 7.74
C GLN A 120 11.51 -14.46 8.43
N ARG A 121 10.78 -13.84 9.35
CA ARG A 121 11.37 -13.11 10.50
C ARG A 121 10.37 -13.09 11.66
N GLY A 122 9.93 -14.28 12.02
CA GLY A 122 9.24 -14.63 13.25
C GLY A 122 9.56 -16.11 13.43
N GLU A 123 9.97 -16.52 14.63
CA GLU A 123 10.41 -17.89 14.95
C GLU A 123 11.86 -18.23 14.59
N ARG A 124 12.81 -17.61 15.31
CA ARG A 124 13.81 -18.42 16.01
C ARG A 124 13.88 -17.90 17.43
N GLY A 125 13.09 -18.55 18.29
CA GLY A 125 13.25 -18.47 19.72
C GLY A 125 14.68 -18.87 20.09
N ALA A 126 15.26 -18.09 20.99
CA ALA A 126 16.43 -18.50 21.75
C ALA A 126 16.04 -19.67 22.67
N PRO A 127 16.81 -20.76 22.72
CA PRO A 127 16.90 -21.57 23.92
C PRO A 127 18.08 -21.13 24.77
N ALA A 128 17.76 -20.94 26.06
CA ALA A 128 18.55 -20.93 27.30
C ALA A 128 20.05 -20.61 27.24
#